data_AF-A0AAT9HVN5-F1
#
_entry.id   AF-A0AAT9HVN5-F1
#
_cell.length_a   1.000
_cell.length_b   1.000
_cell.length_c   1.000
_cell.angle_alpha   90.00
_cell.angle_beta   90.00
_cell.angle_gamma   90.00
#
_symmetry.space_group_name_H-M   'P 1'
#
loop_
_entity.id
_entity.type
_entity.pdbx_description
1 polymer ?
#
loop_
_entity_poly.entity_id
_entity_poly.type
_entity_poly.pdbx_seq_one_letter_code
_entity_poly.pdbx_strand_id
1 'polypeptide(L)'
;MLGWEMNGVTYTHRCGPDPEAWKTYWNRIVKTMRAVPGQRFRFDFTPSRGRDAIPWTECYPGDGTVDIIGMDSYDQPSGRSFDEQVREPYGLQAHVDFAKAHKKPVSYPEWGLFRNGDNPEYMRRMLAWMDRHKPLYNTVTDYCPHGVWQCDDNPESSRVYRSVLSGRTHDGEPDTSLPPVPRPTPETPSPPENCSLLDLGRWVEYWLGGKLCLRFDWWPRGR
;
A
#
# COMPACT_ATOMS: atom_id res chain seq x y z
N MET A 1 20.09 4.49 -18.31
CA MET A 1 19.44 3.42 -17.53
C MET A 1 19.84 2.08 -18.14
N LEU A 2 19.92 1.03 -17.33
CA LEU A 2 20.35 -0.32 -17.73
C LEU A 2 19.21 -1.30 -17.48
N GLY A 3 18.65 -1.88 -18.53
CA GLY A 3 17.81 -3.08 -18.40
C GLY A 3 16.56 -2.97 -17.52
N TRP A 4 15.95 -1.80 -17.39
CA TRP A 4 14.71 -1.62 -16.61
C TRP A 4 13.52 -2.28 -17.31
N GLU A 5 12.50 -2.68 -16.55
CA GLU A 5 11.28 -3.33 -17.08
C GLU A 5 11.57 -4.52 -18.00
N MET A 6 12.69 -5.20 -17.75
CA MET A 6 13.19 -6.28 -18.61
C MET A 6 12.21 -7.45 -18.74
N ASN A 7 11.33 -7.62 -17.77
CA ASN A 7 10.37 -8.73 -17.73
C ASN A 7 9.19 -8.53 -18.69
N GLY A 8 9.07 -7.35 -19.30
CA GLY A 8 8.12 -7.08 -20.36
C GLY A 8 8.63 -7.33 -21.76
N VAL A 9 7.84 -6.88 -22.75
CA VAL A 9 8.17 -6.99 -24.19
C VAL A 9 8.32 -5.65 -24.89
N THR A 10 8.07 -4.55 -24.18
CA THR A 10 8.11 -3.18 -24.71
C THR A 10 9.49 -2.79 -25.20
N TYR A 11 10.53 -3.15 -24.44
CA TYR A 11 11.90 -2.75 -24.74
C TYR A 11 12.70 -3.86 -25.39
N THR A 12 13.65 -3.48 -26.25
CA THR A 12 14.52 -4.41 -26.96
C THR A 12 15.56 -5.06 -26.05
N HIS A 13 15.85 -4.47 -24.89
CA HIS A 13 16.73 -5.02 -23.85
C HIS A 13 16.03 -6.01 -22.91
N ARG A 14 14.83 -6.48 -23.28
CA ARG A 14 14.05 -7.45 -22.51
C ARG A 14 14.83 -8.74 -22.18
N CYS A 15 14.48 -9.33 -21.06
CA CYS A 15 15.05 -10.56 -20.50
C CYS A 15 14.69 -11.80 -21.33
N GLY A 16 13.43 -11.91 -21.74
CA GLY A 16 12.98 -13.00 -22.59
C GLY A 16 13.44 -12.80 -24.04
N PRO A 17 13.75 -13.88 -24.79
CA PRO A 17 13.54 -15.28 -24.43
C PRO A 17 14.74 -15.96 -23.74
N ASP A 18 15.86 -15.27 -23.52
CA ASP A 18 17.10 -15.86 -23.00
C ASP A 18 17.58 -15.11 -21.73
N PRO A 19 17.06 -15.50 -20.55
CA PRO A 19 17.46 -14.89 -19.29
C PRO A 19 18.96 -15.02 -18.99
N GLU A 20 19.64 -16.07 -19.47
CA GLU A 20 21.08 -16.25 -19.22
C GLU A 20 21.91 -15.28 -20.05
N ALA A 21 21.52 -15.03 -21.31
CA ALA A 21 22.11 -13.96 -22.11
C ALA A 21 21.87 -12.59 -21.47
N TRP A 22 20.68 -12.34 -20.91
CA TRP A 22 20.43 -11.12 -20.16
C TRP A 22 21.34 -11.02 -18.92
N LYS A 23 21.37 -12.00 -18.03
CA LYS A 23 22.27 -11.97 -16.86
C LYS A 23 23.73 -11.73 -17.26
N THR A 24 24.17 -12.31 -18.37
CA THR A 24 25.49 -12.04 -18.97
C THR A 24 25.66 -10.59 -19.41
N TYR A 25 24.68 -10.00 -20.11
CA TYR A 25 24.68 -8.60 -20.53
C TYR A 25 24.72 -7.64 -19.30
N TRP A 26 23.89 -7.86 -18.27
CA TRP A 26 23.93 -7.08 -17.02
C TRP A 26 25.32 -7.17 -16.36
N ASN A 27 25.78 -8.39 -16.10
CA ASN A 27 27.02 -8.63 -15.36
C ASN A 27 28.25 -8.04 -16.07
N ARG A 28 28.29 -8.06 -17.41
CA ARG A 28 29.36 -7.42 -18.20
C ARG A 28 29.39 -5.91 -18.04
N ILE A 29 28.23 -5.26 -18.03
CA ILE A 29 28.14 -3.80 -17.85
C ILE A 29 28.55 -3.42 -16.43
N VAL A 30 27.99 -4.08 -15.42
CA VAL A 30 28.34 -3.80 -14.02
C VAL A 30 29.82 -4.00 -13.77
N LYS A 31 30.42 -5.08 -14.28
CA LYS A 31 31.87 -5.33 -14.17
C LYS A 31 32.69 -4.20 -14.80
N THR A 32 32.32 -3.77 -16.01
CA THR A 32 33.02 -2.68 -16.72
C THR A 32 32.93 -1.37 -15.95
N MET A 33 31.73 -1.00 -15.49
CA MET A 33 31.52 0.25 -14.74
C MET A 33 32.24 0.24 -13.38
N ARG A 34 32.27 -0.91 -12.69
CA ARG A 34 32.96 -1.06 -11.40
C ARG A 34 34.49 -1.05 -11.52
N ALA A 35 35.05 -1.34 -12.71
CA ALA A 35 36.49 -1.32 -12.93
C ALA A 35 37.10 0.09 -12.97
N VAL A 36 36.27 1.14 -13.08
CA VAL A 36 36.72 2.54 -13.07
C VAL A 36 37.18 2.93 -11.66
N PRO A 37 38.45 3.34 -11.47
CA PRO A 37 38.94 3.75 -10.14
C PRO A 37 38.14 4.91 -9.55
N GLY A 38 37.80 4.81 -8.27
CA GLY A 38 37.06 5.87 -7.54
C GLY A 38 35.56 5.94 -7.84
N GLN A 39 35.02 5.02 -8.65
CA GLN A 39 33.58 4.96 -8.91
C GLN A 39 32.77 4.73 -7.62
N ARG A 40 31.54 5.25 -7.59
CA ARG A 40 30.56 5.06 -6.50
C ARG A 40 29.17 4.69 -7.02
N PHE A 41 29.10 4.01 -8.16
CA PHE A 41 27.85 3.56 -8.75
C PHE A 41 27.17 2.52 -7.87
N ARG A 42 25.84 2.60 -7.80
CA ARG A 42 24.96 1.53 -7.32
C ARG A 42 24.09 1.07 -8.47
N PHE A 43 23.84 -0.23 -8.54
CA PHE A 43 23.08 -0.86 -9.61
C PHE A 43 21.70 -1.30 -9.09
N ASP A 44 20.65 -0.67 -9.63
CA ASP A 44 19.26 -0.90 -9.28
C ASP A 44 18.60 -1.84 -10.29
N PHE A 45 18.28 -3.06 -9.85
CA PHE A 45 17.58 -4.05 -10.67
C PHE A 45 16.08 -3.82 -10.57
N THR A 46 15.48 -3.30 -11.65
CA THR A 46 14.11 -2.75 -11.63
C THR A 46 13.21 -3.42 -12.68
N PRO A 47 12.42 -4.43 -12.30
CA PRO A 47 11.37 -4.99 -13.15
C PRO A 47 10.07 -4.17 -13.10
N SER A 48 9.17 -4.40 -14.05
CA SER A 48 7.76 -3.99 -13.94
C SER A 48 7.02 -4.91 -12.96
N ARG A 49 6.07 -4.36 -12.19
CA ARG A 49 5.25 -5.11 -11.23
C ARG A 49 4.50 -6.27 -11.88
N GLY A 50 4.54 -7.43 -11.21
CA GLY A 50 3.86 -8.64 -11.64
C GLY A 50 4.74 -9.45 -12.59
N ARG A 51 4.13 -10.45 -13.23
CA ARG A 51 4.86 -11.31 -14.19
C ARG A 51 5.27 -10.51 -15.44
N ASP A 52 4.37 -9.69 -15.97
CA ASP A 52 4.43 -9.24 -17.37
C ASP A 52 4.63 -10.45 -18.31
N ALA A 53 5.72 -10.53 -19.07
CA ALA A 53 5.98 -11.62 -20.01
C ALA A 53 6.77 -12.80 -19.42
N ILE A 54 7.64 -12.56 -18.43
CA ILE A 54 8.48 -13.57 -17.77
C ILE A 54 8.64 -13.26 -16.28
N PRO A 55 8.61 -14.24 -15.35
CA PRO A 55 8.92 -13.98 -13.95
C PRO A 55 10.23 -13.20 -13.77
N TRP A 56 10.16 -11.96 -13.26
CA TRP A 56 11.35 -11.12 -13.18
C TRP A 56 12.47 -11.72 -12.32
N THR A 57 12.15 -12.62 -11.38
CA THR A 57 13.13 -13.35 -10.58
C THR A 57 14.02 -14.26 -11.43
N GLU A 58 13.53 -14.75 -12.57
CA GLU A 58 14.34 -15.53 -13.53
C GLU A 58 15.40 -14.67 -14.21
N CYS A 59 15.20 -13.35 -14.24
CA CYS A 59 16.10 -12.36 -14.84
C CYS A 59 17.13 -11.82 -13.84
N TYR A 60 17.04 -12.19 -12.56
CA TYR A 60 17.92 -11.66 -11.52
C TYR A 60 19.38 -12.11 -11.72
N PRO A 61 20.34 -11.19 -11.88
CA PRO A 61 21.73 -11.51 -12.25
C PRO A 61 22.62 -11.92 -11.07
N GLY A 62 22.07 -11.88 -9.85
CA GLY A 62 22.72 -12.32 -8.63
C GLY A 62 23.19 -11.17 -7.72
N ASP A 63 23.42 -11.49 -6.45
CA ASP A 63 23.70 -10.50 -5.40
C ASP A 63 25.00 -9.73 -5.61
N GLY A 64 25.93 -10.29 -6.38
CA GLY A 64 27.24 -9.71 -6.63
C GLY A 64 27.21 -8.48 -7.54
N THR A 65 26.14 -8.27 -8.32
CA THR A 65 26.06 -7.19 -9.32
C THR A 65 24.81 -6.32 -9.18
N VAL A 66 24.00 -6.55 -8.13
CA VAL A 66 22.83 -5.75 -7.80
C VAL A 66 23.02 -5.14 -6.41
N ASP A 67 22.81 -3.84 -6.28
CA ASP A 67 22.93 -3.13 -5.00
C ASP A 67 21.54 -2.80 -4.40
N ILE A 68 20.53 -2.61 -5.25
CA ILE A 68 19.16 -2.23 -4.90
C ILE A 68 18.19 -3.09 -5.71
N ILE A 69 17.11 -3.56 -5.10
CA ILE A 69 16.04 -4.26 -5.82
C ILE A 69 14.88 -3.27 -5.96
N GLY A 70 14.73 -2.69 -7.15
CA GLY A 70 13.65 -1.78 -7.48
C GLY A 70 12.40 -2.48 -7.97
N MET A 71 11.37 -1.69 -8.24
CA MET A 71 10.15 -2.11 -8.92
C MET A 71 9.47 -0.90 -9.54
N ASP A 72 9.08 -1.01 -10.81
CA ASP A 72 8.22 -0.02 -11.45
C ASP A 72 6.76 -0.45 -11.30
N SER A 73 5.91 0.45 -10.80
CA SER A 73 4.54 0.13 -10.44
C SER A 73 3.58 1.27 -10.73
N TYR A 74 2.70 1.04 -11.70
CA TYR A 74 1.59 1.93 -12.04
C TYR A 74 0.25 1.30 -11.65
N ASP A 75 -0.81 2.10 -11.57
CA ASP A 75 -2.18 1.65 -11.29
C ASP A 75 -2.86 0.94 -12.47
N GLN A 76 -2.26 -0.16 -12.91
CA GLN A 76 -2.69 -0.95 -14.06
C GLN A 76 -2.61 -2.46 -13.79
N PRO A 77 -3.28 -3.33 -14.58
CA PRO A 77 -4.30 -3.00 -15.59
C PRO A 77 -5.56 -2.39 -14.96
N SER A 78 -6.47 -1.88 -15.81
CA SER A 78 -7.72 -1.28 -15.33
C SER A 78 -8.53 -2.23 -14.45
N GLY A 79 -9.16 -1.69 -13.40
CA GLY A 79 -10.03 -2.44 -12.50
C GLY A 79 -9.30 -3.31 -11.45
N ARG A 80 -7.97 -3.38 -11.48
CA ARG A 80 -7.20 -4.08 -10.44
C ARG A 80 -7.05 -3.21 -9.19
N SER A 81 -7.54 -3.70 -8.06
CA SER A 81 -7.36 -3.07 -6.75
C SER A 81 -5.90 -3.11 -6.30
N PHE A 82 -5.50 -2.19 -5.42
CA PHE A 82 -4.13 -2.19 -4.90
C PHE A 82 -3.81 -3.46 -4.09
N ASP A 83 -4.78 -4.09 -3.40
CA ASP A 83 -4.52 -5.34 -2.66
C ASP A 83 -4.23 -6.50 -3.60
N GLU A 84 -4.84 -6.52 -4.78
CA GLU A 84 -4.50 -7.49 -5.82
C GLU A 84 -3.10 -7.21 -6.37
N GLN A 85 -2.70 -5.95 -6.54
CA GLN A 85 -1.32 -5.60 -6.94
C GLN A 85 -0.26 -5.99 -5.89
N VAL A 86 -0.64 -5.97 -4.62
CA VAL A 86 0.22 -6.47 -3.52
C VAL A 86 0.34 -7.98 -3.56
N ARG A 87 -0.80 -8.69 -3.67
CA ARG A 87 -0.90 -10.15 -3.52
C ARG A 87 -0.57 -10.94 -4.78
N GLU A 88 -0.59 -10.32 -5.96
CA GLU A 88 -0.34 -11.05 -7.19
C GLU A 88 1.07 -11.67 -7.21
N PRO A 89 1.25 -12.79 -7.93
CA PRO A 89 2.58 -13.34 -8.17
C PRO A 89 3.51 -12.28 -8.75
N TYR A 90 4.70 -12.14 -8.18
CA TYR A 90 5.71 -11.17 -8.62
C TYR A 90 5.28 -9.69 -8.40
N GLY A 91 4.23 -9.46 -7.60
CA GLY A 91 3.71 -8.14 -7.22
C GLY A 91 4.49 -7.46 -6.09
N LEU A 92 3.88 -6.47 -5.44
CA LEU A 92 4.57 -5.62 -4.45
C LEU A 92 5.05 -6.40 -3.21
N GLN A 93 4.27 -7.38 -2.72
CA GLN A 93 4.72 -8.18 -1.58
C GLN A 93 5.91 -9.07 -1.95
N ALA A 94 5.84 -9.73 -3.13
CA ALA A 94 6.92 -10.56 -3.62
C ALA A 94 8.23 -9.76 -3.80
N HIS A 95 8.12 -8.50 -4.25
CA HIS A 95 9.25 -7.57 -4.36
C HIS A 95 9.96 -7.32 -3.02
N VAL A 96 9.22 -6.89 -2.00
CA VAL A 96 9.82 -6.57 -0.69
C VAL A 96 10.35 -7.82 0.02
N ASP A 97 9.69 -8.97 -0.16
CA ASP A 97 10.15 -10.25 0.40
C ASP A 97 11.42 -10.76 -0.28
N PHE A 98 11.51 -10.63 -1.60
CA PHE A 98 12.71 -10.99 -2.35
C PHE A 98 13.89 -10.10 -1.95
N ALA A 99 13.69 -8.77 -1.86
CA ALA A 99 14.71 -7.85 -1.39
C ALA A 99 15.20 -8.18 0.03
N LYS A 100 14.26 -8.52 0.93
CA LYS A 100 14.58 -8.97 2.29
C LYS A 100 15.40 -10.26 2.29
N ALA A 101 15.02 -11.26 1.49
CA ALA A 101 15.74 -12.53 1.38
C ALA A 101 17.19 -12.34 0.88
N HIS A 102 17.39 -11.40 -0.05
CA HIS A 102 18.70 -11.03 -0.59
C HIS A 102 19.46 -9.98 0.25
N LYS A 103 18.86 -9.51 1.35
CA LYS A 103 19.41 -8.46 2.25
C LYS A 103 19.75 -7.17 1.50
N LYS A 104 18.90 -6.76 0.57
CA LYS A 104 19.06 -5.53 -0.23
C LYS A 104 17.96 -4.52 0.08
N PRO A 105 18.25 -3.21 -0.01
CA PRO A 105 17.22 -2.19 0.07
C PRO A 105 16.27 -2.27 -1.13
N VAL A 106 15.07 -1.74 -0.95
CA VAL A 106 14.06 -1.58 -2.01
C VAL A 106 14.04 -0.16 -2.55
N SER A 107 13.65 0.01 -3.80
CA SER A 107 13.34 1.31 -4.42
C SER A 107 12.05 1.21 -5.25
N TYR A 108 11.46 2.36 -5.55
CA TYR A 108 10.39 2.49 -6.56
C TYR A 108 10.81 3.55 -7.58
N PRO A 109 11.64 3.18 -8.57
CA PRO A 109 12.21 4.12 -9.54
C PRO A 109 11.15 4.73 -10.46
N GLU A 110 10.05 4.02 -10.71
CA GLU A 110 8.87 4.62 -11.32
C GLU A 110 7.60 4.13 -10.64
N TRP A 111 6.72 5.08 -10.28
CA TRP A 111 5.37 4.74 -9.86
C TRP A 111 4.41 5.90 -10.12
N GLY A 112 3.13 5.60 -10.31
CA GLY A 112 2.13 6.64 -10.53
C GLY A 112 0.82 6.16 -11.13
N LEU A 113 0.04 7.12 -11.61
CA LEU A 113 -1.21 6.85 -12.31
C LEU A 113 -0.93 6.42 -13.75
N PHE A 114 -1.85 5.70 -14.35
CA PHE A 114 -1.78 5.25 -15.73
C PHE A 114 -3.18 4.90 -16.27
N ARG A 115 -3.62 3.64 -16.17
CA ARG A 115 -4.85 3.16 -16.82
C ARG A 115 -6.14 3.46 -16.06
N ASN A 116 -6.06 3.82 -14.78
CA ASN A 116 -7.25 4.12 -13.97
C ASN A 116 -7.50 5.63 -13.78
N GLY A 117 -6.69 6.51 -14.40
CA GLY A 117 -6.89 7.96 -14.35
C GLY A 117 -6.72 8.54 -12.95
N ASP A 118 -7.57 9.50 -12.58
CA ASP A 118 -7.54 10.12 -11.25
C ASP A 118 -7.93 9.12 -10.15
N ASN A 119 -6.92 8.49 -9.57
CA ASN A 119 -7.04 7.38 -8.63
C ASN A 119 -6.45 7.72 -7.25
N PRO A 120 -7.18 8.50 -6.41
CA PRO A 120 -6.69 8.93 -5.10
C PRO A 120 -6.46 7.77 -4.13
N GLU A 121 -7.16 6.63 -4.33
CA GLU A 121 -6.96 5.45 -3.50
C GLU A 121 -5.60 4.79 -3.78
N TYR A 122 -5.25 4.58 -5.05
CA TYR A 122 -3.92 4.08 -5.40
C TYR A 122 -2.82 4.97 -4.84
N MET A 123 -2.97 6.29 -4.99
CA MET A 123 -2.00 7.27 -4.49
C MET A 123 -1.79 7.14 -2.98
N ARG A 124 -2.88 7.12 -2.20
CA ARG A 124 -2.84 6.95 -0.74
C ARG A 124 -2.16 5.64 -0.34
N ARG A 125 -2.55 4.55 -1.00
CA ARG A 125 -2.10 3.18 -0.69
C ARG A 125 -0.62 2.98 -0.99
N MET A 126 -0.15 3.49 -2.14
CA MET A 126 1.26 3.39 -2.51
C MET A 126 2.14 4.25 -1.59
N LEU A 127 1.69 5.46 -1.21
CA LEU A 127 2.38 6.30 -0.23
C LEU A 127 2.45 5.64 1.16
N ALA A 128 1.37 5.01 1.61
CA ALA A 128 1.35 4.25 2.87
C ALA A 128 2.25 2.99 2.80
N TRP A 129 2.29 2.32 1.64
CA TRP A 129 3.17 1.19 1.39
C TRP A 129 4.64 1.61 1.48
N MET A 130 5.02 2.72 0.86
CA MET A 130 6.37 3.27 0.95
C MET A 130 6.70 3.77 2.35
N ASP A 131 5.74 4.32 3.09
CA ASP A 131 5.97 4.68 4.49
C ASP A 131 6.23 3.45 5.37
N ARG A 132 5.56 2.32 5.10
CA ARG A 132 5.78 1.06 5.81
C ARG A 132 7.13 0.43 5.48
N HIS A 133 7.49 0.36 4.20
CA HIS A 133 8.66 -0.39 3.73
C HIS A 133 9.93 0.44 3.59
N LYS A 134 9.82 1.78 3.72
CA LYS A 134 10.94 2.73 3.74
C LYS A 134 11.94 2.48 2.60
N PRO A 135 11.51 2.59 1.32
CA PRO A 135 12.42 2.42 0.19
C PRO A 135 13.56 3.44 0.25
N LEU A 136 14.74 3.05 -0.25
CA LEU A 136 15.91 3.91 -0.33
C LEU A 136 15.61 5.22 -1.07
N TYR A 137 14.82 5.11 -2.14
CA TYR A 137 14.22 6.25 -2.81
C TYR A 137 12.94 5.81 -3.54
N ASN A 138 12.13 6.79 -3.92
CA ASN A 138 11.07 6.61 -4.89
C ASN A 138 10.98 7.84 -5.78
N THR A 139 10.48 7.67 -6.99
CA THR A 139 10.27 8.75 -7.96
C THR A 139 8.88 8.60 -8.57
N VAL A 140 8.03 9.58 -8.32
CA VAL A 140 6.68 9.62 -8.92
C VAL A 140 6.80 10.05 -10.37
N THR A 141 6.08 9.37 -11.25
CA THR A 141 6.01 9.71 -12.67
C THR A 141 5.03 10.84 -12.88
N ASP A 142 5.51 11.95 -13.43
CA ASP A 142 4.73 13.18 -13.60
C ASP A 142 4.79 13.70 -15.03
N TYR A 143 3.95 13.15 -15.90
CA TYR A 143 3.68 13.67 -17.25
C TYR A 143 2.21 13.46 -17.61
N CYS A 144 1.64 14.33 -18.44
CA CYS A 144 0.21 14.25 -18.73
C CYS A 144 -0.12 13.17 -19.76
N PRO A 145 -1.23 12.42 -19.56
CA PRO A 145 -2.33 12.69 -18.60
C PRO A 145 -2.18 12.01 -17.22
N HIS A 146 -1.00 11.51 -16.86
CA HIS A 146 -0.80 10.63 -15.70
C HIS A 146 -0.24 11.31 -14.44
N GLY A 147 0.29 12.52 -14.59
CA GLY A 147 0.96 13.23 -13.50
C GLY A 147 0.01 13.73 -12.42
N VAL A 148 0.57 14.01 -11.25
CA VAL A 148 -0.14 14.55 -10.07
C VAL A 148 0.44 15.88 -9.58
N TRP A 149 1.39 16.42 -10.33
CA TRP A 149 1.98 17.72 -10.10
C TRP A 149 1.76 18.65 -11.28
N GLN A 150 2.08 18.21 -12.49
CA GLN A 150 1.96 19.01 -13.72
C GLN A 150 0.62 18.88 -14.44
N CYS A 151 -0.26 17.96 -14.04
CA CYS A 151 -1.48 17.66 -14.77
C CYS A 151 -2.73 18.06 -13.99
N ASP A 152 -3.62 18.78 -14.66
CA ASP A 152 -4.89 19.23 -14.07
C ASP A 152 -5.98 18.15 -14.07
N ASP A 153 -5.82 17.10 -14.89
CA ASP A 153 -6.80 16.03 -15.07
C ASP A 153 -6.85 15.01 -13.91
N ASN A 154 -5.96 15.12 -12.91
CA ASN A 154 -5.92 14.24 -11.74
C ASN A 154 -6.06 15.01 -10.40
N PRO A 155 -7.11 15.81 -10.22
CA PRO A 155 -7.22 16.73 -9.08
C PRO A 155 -7.26 16.02 -7.72
N GLU A 156 -7.94 14.87 -7.61
CA GLU A 156 -8.09 14.18 -6.33
C GLU A 156 -6.80 13.46 -5.92
N SER A 157 -6.11 12.83 -6.87
CA SER A 157 -4.80 12.22 -6.64
C SER A 157 -3.74 13.25 -6.33
N SER A 158 -3.76 14.40 -7.01
CA SER A 158 -2.89 15.55 -6.71
C SER A 158 -3.10 16.06 -5.29
N ARG A 159 -4.37 16.15 -4.85
CA ARG A 159 -4.73 16.54 -3.48
C ARG A 159 -4.19 15.56 -2.45
N VAL A 160 -4.32 14.25 -2.69
CA VAL A 160 -3.74 13.21 -1.82
C VAL A 160 -2.22 13.34 -1.76
N TYR A 161 -1.55 13.38 -2.92
CA TYR A 161 -0.10 13.44 -3.00
C TYR A 161 0.46 14.65 -2.24
N ARG A 162 -0.11 15.85 -2.49
CA ARG A 162 0.28 17.07 -1.78
C ARG A 162 0.03 16.94 -0.28
N SER A 163 -1.15 16.45 0.15
CA SER A 163 -1.49 16.37 1.58
C SER A 163 -0.56 15.46 2.39
N VAL A 164 -0.11 14.34 1.81
CA VAL A 164 0.72 13.34 2.50
C VAL A 164 2.20 13.77 2.57
N LEU A 165 2.65 14.57 1.60
CA LEU A 165 4.05 15.01 1.51
C LEU A 165 4.26 16.44 2.02
N SER A 166 3.22 17.28 2.06
CA SER A 166 3.26 18.56 2.75
C SER A 166 3.35 18.34 4.25
N GLY A 167 4.31 18.98 4.93
CA GLY A 167 4.43 18.93 6.39
C GLY A 167 5.27 17.78 6.95
N ARG A 168 5.92 16.95 6.11
CA ARG A 168 6.96 16.02 6.58
C ARG A 168 8.23 16.79 6.95
N THR A 169 8.28 17.36 8.15
CA THR A 169 9.55 17.78 8.76
C THR A 169 10.37 16.52 9.05
N HIS A 170 11.64 16.49 8.64
CA HIS A 170 12.54 15.33 8.80
C HIS A 170 12.79 14.88 10.26
N ASP A 171 12.19 15.55 11.25
CA ASP A 171 12.46 15.35 12.68
C ASP A 171 11.30 14.70 13.47
N GLY A 172 10.25 14.20 12.81
CA GLY A 172 9.16 13.49 13.47
C GLY A 172 9.24 11.99 13.26
N GLU A 173 9.47 11.21 14.33
CA GLU A 173 9.10 9.79 14.35
C GLU A 173 7.64 9.65 13.88
N PRO A 174 7.33 8.69 12.99
CA PRO A 174 5.97 8.51 12.52
C PRO A 174 5.08 8.11 13.69
N ASP A 175 4.06 8.93 13.96
CA ASP A 175 2.95 8.56 14.83
C ASP A 175 2.27 7.33 14.21
N THR A 176 2.57 6.17 14.79
CA THR A 176 2.05 4.86 14.42
C THR A 176 0.73 4.56 15.12
N SER A 177 0.06 5.57 15.69
CA SER A 177 -1.28 5.39 16.22
C SER A 177 -2.26 5.05 15.08
N LEU A 178 -2.60 3.76 15.00
CA LEU A 178 -3.79 3.30 14.30
C LEU A 178 -4.99 4.12 14.82
N PRO A 179 -5.97 4.46 13.95
CA PRO A 179 -7.22 5.04 14.42
C PRO A 179 -7.81 4.14 15.52
N PRO A 180 -8.35 4.71 16.62
CA PRO A 180 -8.84 3.93 17.74
C PRO A 180 -9.91 2.96 17.24
N VAL A 181 -9.70 1.67 17.50
CA VAL A 181 -10.71 0.63 17.28
C VAL A 181 -12.01 1.06 17.98
N PRO A 182 -13.18 1.07 17.29
CA PRO A 182 -14.43 1.41 17.94
C PRO A 182 -14.65 0.46 19.12
N ARG A 183 -14.75 1.04 20.32
CA ARG A 183 -15.06 0.31 21.55
C ARG A 183 -16.44 -0.34 21.38
N PRO A 184 -16.62 -1.65 21.68
CA PRO A 184 -17.94 -2.27 21.58
C PRO A 184 -18.92 -1.53 22.50
N THR A 185 -20.02 -1.06 21.92
CA THR A 185 -21.13 -0.45 22.64
C THR A 185 -21.68 -1.48 23.64
N PRO A 186 -21.85 -1.15 24.93
CA PRO A 186 -22.53 -2.04 25.86
C PRO A 186 -23.97 -2.26 25.38
N GLU A 187 -24.33 -3.50 25.06
CA GLU A 187 -25.72 -3.87 24.81
C GLU A 187 -26.54 -3.56 26.08
N THR A 188 -27.56 -2.71 25.92
CA THR A 188 -28.51 -2.43 26.99
C THR A 188 -29.41 -3.65 27.15
N PRO A 189 -29.53 -4.25 28.34
CA PRO A 189 -30.37 -5.42 28.53
C PRO A 189 -31.84 -5.06 28.24
N SER A 190 -32.46 -5.79 27.33
CA SER A 190 -33.90 -5.70 27.06
C SER A 190 -34.69 -6.09 28.32
N PRO A 191 -35.75 -5.34 28.69
CA PRO A 191 -36.53 -5.65 29.87
C PRO A 191 -37.33 -6.96 29.72
N PRO A 192 -37.57 -7.71 30.82
CA PRO A 192 -38.31 -8.96 30.78
C PRO A 192 -39.77 -8.77 30.36
N GLU A 193 -40.33 -9.75 29.64
CA GLU A 193 -41.59 -9.67 28.87
C GLU A 193 -42.87 -9.32 29.67
N ASN A 194 -42.82 -9.30 31.00
CA ASN A 194 -43.99 -9.01 31.86
C ASN A 194 -43.81 -7.76 32.73
N CYS A 195 -43.10 -6.76 32.24
CA CYS A 195 -42.85 -5.50 32.95
C CYS A 195 -43.54 -4.30 32.28
N SER A 196 -44.52 -3.71 32.97
CA SER A 196 -45.04 -2.38 32.59
C SER A 196 -44.23 -1.31 33.31
N LEU A 197 -43.44 -0.55 32.56
CA LEU A 197 -42.65 0.56 33.09
C LEU A 197 -43.58 1.73 33.43
N LEU A 198 -43.55 2.15 34.69
CA LEU A 198 -44.24 3.37 35.10
C LEU A 198 -43.42 4.59 34.67
N ASP A 199 -44.10 5.59 34.11
CA ASP A 199 -43.53 6.92 33.89
C ASP A 199 -43.83 7.78 35.12
N LEU A 200 -42.83 7.97 35.97
CA LEU A 200 -42.95 8.73 37.23
C LEU A 200 -42.36 10.15 37.09
N GLY A 201 -41.92 10.52 35.88
CA GLY A 201 -41.23 11.77 35.62
C GLY A 201 -39.75 11.74 36.01
N ARG A 202 -38.93 12.42 35.21
CA ARG A 202 -37.46 12.37 35.26
C ARG A 202 -36.83 12.65 36.62
N TRP A 203 -37.44 13.53 37.42
CA TRP A 203 -36.89 13.91 38.72
C TRP A 203 -37.00 12.77 39.75
N VAL A 204 -38.12 12.04 39.76
CA VAL A 204 -38.34 10.91 40.67
C VAL A 204 -37.51 9.69 40.23
N GLU A 205 -37.45 9.43 38.92
CA GLU A 205 -36.69 8.31 38.35
C GLU A 205 -35.18 8.43 38.58
N TYR A 206 -34.65 9.65 38.62
CA TYR A 206 -33.24 9.92 38.93
C TYR A 206 -32.88 9.48 40.36
N TRP A 207 -33.75 9.76 41.33
CA TRP A 207 -33.53 9.37 42.73
C TRP A 207 -33.78 7.88 43.00
N LEU A 208 -34.61 7.23 42.18
CA LEU A 208 -34.90 5.79 42.27
C LEU A 208 -33.91 4.92 41.45
N GLY A 209 -32.97 5.52 40.73
CA GLY A 209 -31.97 4.79 39.93
C GLY A 209 -32.51 4.18 38.64
N GLY A 210 -33.67 4.64 38.15
CA GLY A 210 -34.30 4.16 36.93
C GLY A 210 -35.82 4.09 37.00
N LYS A 211 -36.45 3.61 35.92
CA LYS A 211 -37.91 3.42 35.84
C LYS A 211 -38.34 2.26 36.73
N LEU A 212 -39.41 2.48 37.49
CA LEU A 212 -39.98 1.45 38.36
C LEU A 212 -40.81 0.46 37.54
N CYS A 213 -40.55 -0.82 37.73
CA CYS A 213 -41.29 -1.92 37.11
C CYS A 213 -42.35 -2.47 38.07
N LEU A 214 -43.62 -2.48 37.68
CA LEU A 214 -44.68 -3.18 38.42
C LEU A 214 -45.21 -4.37 37.61
N ARG A 215 -45.40 -5.50 38.29
CA ARG A 215 -46.13 -6.68 37.78
C ARG A 215 -47.55 -6.65 38.34
N PHE A 216 -48.55 -6.70 37.46
CA PHE A 216 -49.97 -6.60 37.84
C PHE A 216 -50.65 -7.96 38.14
N ASP A 217 -49.91 -9.07 38.21
CA ASP A 217 -50.50 -10.42 38.28
C ASP A 217 -50.83 -10.92 39.71
N TRP A 218 -51.03 -10.03 40.68
CA TRP A 218 -51.14 -10.39 42.11
C TRP A 218 -52.49 -10.14 42.78
N TRP A 219 -53.61 -10.35 42.06
CA TRP A 219 -54.92 -10.49 42.72
C TRP A 219 -55.60 -11.84 42.40
N PRO A 220 -55.91 -12.68 43.41
CA PRO A 220 -56.73 -13.86 43.18
C PRO A 220 -58.19 -13.45 42.95
N ARG A 221 -58.78 -13.90 41.83
CA ARG A 221 -60.23 -13.80 41.61
C ARG A 221 -60.94 -14.73 42.61
N GLY A 222 -61.46 -14.16 43.71
CA GLY A 222 -62.45 -14.81 44.56
C GLY A 222 -63.83 -14.76 43.90
N ARG A 223 -64.59 -15.84 44.10
CA ARG A 223 -65.91 -16.16 43.50
C ARG A 223 -66.98 -15.10 43.72
#